data_AF-A0AA46Q511-F1
#
_entry.id   AF-A0AA46Q511-F1
#
_cell.length_a   1.000
_cell.length_b   1.000
_cell.length_c   1.000
_cell.angle_alpha   90.00
_cell.angle_beta   90.00
_cell.angle_gamma   90.00
#
_symmetry.space_group_name_H-M   'P 1'
#
loop_
_entity.id
_entity.type
_entity.pdbx_description
1 polymer ?
#
loop_
_entity_poly.entity_id
_entity_poly.type
_entity_poly.pdbx_seq_one_letter_code
_entity_poly.pdbx_strand_id
1 'polypeptide(L)'
;MNDGNMIQDPPACPVCGLAVEERDPRRGKPLSIHRACRNRRREELRKERERGRRMSQESLLMASRNDVAEAAAELRRRVAWRNEAVGPADHGTVELCYWSVRCMAALMRLEPETLMAYEDRWAVDLARSIGRKGMGRIAGLTGWRGPRPWTMDPAMTDTGEDHTLEGMWPEPGPGVDDEWRADLDHDDGAGPRAVDMDRIIEGIWAEDHRGRNGADHGWWSLDEGARP
;
A
#
# COMPACT_ATOMS: atom_id res chain seq x y z
N MET A 1 76.62 23.82 51.81
CA MET A 1 76.66 23.64 50.35
C MET A 1 75.21 23.59 49.88
N ASN A 2 74.88 24.40 48.88
CA ASN A 2 73.53 24.76 48.46
C ASN A 2 72.59 23.58 48.27
N ASP A 3 71.45 23.63 48.97
CA ASP A 3 70.24 22.90 48.58
C ASP A 3 69.82 23.39 47.20
N GLY A 4 70.00 22.52 46.21
CA GLY A 4 69.56 22.72 44.84
C GLY A 4 68.04 22.80 44.78
N ASN A 5 67.51 24.00 45.07
CA ASN A 5 66.15 24.37 44.76
C ASN A 5 66.06 24.37 43.23
N MET A 6 65.73 23.21 42.63
CA MET A 6 65.40 23.10 41.22
C MET A 6 64.23 24.07 40.98
N ILE A 7 64.57 25.25 40.46
CA ILE A 7 63.61 26.21 39.93
C ILE A 7 62.97 25.49 38.76
N GLN A 8 61.85 24.80 39.02
CA GLN A 8 61.03 24.25 37.97
C GLN A 8 60.58 25.42 37.11
N ASP A 9 60.94 25.38 35.83
CA ASP A 9 60.52 26.41 34.89
C ASP A 9 59.00 26.57 34.96
N PRO A 10 58.51 27.82 35.07
CA PRO A 10 57.08 28.06 35.19
C PRO A 10 56.32 27.51 33.98
N PRO A 11 55.20 26.80 34.19
CA PRO A 11 54.46 26.18 33.10
C PRO A 11 53.88 27.23 32.16
N ALA A 12 53.85 26.93 30.85
CA ALA A 12 53.23 27.80 29.86
C ALA A 12 51.70 27.80 29.98
N CYS A 13 51.09 28.98 29.93
CA CYS A 13 49.65 29.16 29.98
C CYS A 13 49.01 28.64 28.69
N PRO A 14 48.01 27.74 28.76
CA PRO A 14 47.41 27.12 27.57
C PRO A 14 46.49 28.04 26.75
N VAL A 15 46.41 29.33 27.12
CA VAL A 15 45.57 30.34 26.46
C VAL A 15 46.42 31.40 25.74
N CYS A 16 47.49 31.90 26.37
CA CYS A 16 48.35 32.95 25.82
C CYS A 16 49.77 32.48 25.50
N GLY A 17 50.15 31.25 25.87
CA GLY A 17 51.48 30.67 25.62
C GLY A 17 52.60 31.19 26.53
N LEU A 18 52.35 32.22 27.35
CA LEU A 18 53.34 32.80 28.25
C LEU A 18 53.48 31.99 29.55
N ALA A 19 54.66 32.04 30.17
CA ALA A 19 54.92 31.37 31.44
C ALA A 19 54.03 31.89 32.59
N VAL A 20 53.58 30.98 33.46
CA VAL A 20 52.73 31.30 34.62
C VAL A 20 53.59 31.39 35.88
N GLU A 21 53.90 32.62 36.29
CA GLU A 21 54.67 32.89 37.52
C GLU A 21 53.78 32.91 38.78
N GLU A 22 52.45 33.00 38.61
CA GLU A 22 51.48 32.99 39.69
C GLU A 22 51.52 31.66 40.47
N ARG A 23 51.52 31.71 41.81
CA ARG A 23 51.54 30.53 42.68
C ARG A 23 50.26 30.37 43.50
N ASP A 24 49.97 29.12 43.87
CA ASP A 24 48.88 28.78 44.79
C ASP A 24 49.19 29.34 46.19
N PRO A 25 48.34 30.22 46.77
CA PRO A 25 48.59 30.81 48.09
C PRO A 25 48.66 29.79 49.23
N ARG A 26 48.07 28.60 49.06
CA ARG A 26 48.02 27.55 50.10
C ARG A 26 49.10 26.50 49.92
N ARG A 27 49.51 26.22 48.68
CA ARG A 27 50.41 25.11 48.35
C ARG A 27 51.77 25.55 47.80
N GLY A 28 51.96 26.84 47.49
CA GLY A 28 53.20 27.41 46.97
C GLY A 28 53.61 26.94 45.57
N LYS A 29 52.84 26.03 44.95
CA LYS A 29 53.11 25.50 43.61
C LYS A 29 52.71 26.49 42.51
N PRO A 30 53.42 26.54 41.36
CA PRO A 30 53.00 27.33 40.20
C PRO A 30 51.59 26.93 39.74
N LEU A 31 50.78 27.91 39.36
CA LEU A 31 49.48 27.66 38.74
C LEU A 31 49.68 27.16 37.31
N SER A 32 48.77 26.32 36.81
CA SER A 32 48.79 25.81 35.43
C SER A 32 48.20 26.78 34.39
N ILE A 33 47.62 27.90 34.84
CA ILE A 33 46.99 28.93 34.00
C ILE A 33 46.93 30.24 34.78
N HIS A 34 47.16 31.38 34.11
CA HIS A 34 46.97 32.70 34.73
C HIS A 34 45.54 32.86 35.24
N ARG A 35 45.36 33.52 36.40
CA ARG A 35 44.01 33.82 36.92
C ARG A 35 43.19 34.62 35.92
N ALA A 36 43.83 35.56 35.22
CA ALA A 36 43.21 36.38 34.18
C ALA A 36 42.77 35.56 32.94
N CYS A 37 43.52 34.51 32.59
CA CYS A 37 43.21 33.65 31.44
C CYS A 37 42.18 32.56 31.77
N ARG A 38 41.90 32.31 33.04
CA ARG A 38 41.02 31.21 33.50
C ARG A 38 39.59 31.32 32.96
N ASN A 39 39.04 32.53 32.90
CA ASN A 39 37.69 32.76 32.36
C ASN A 39 37.65 32.54 30.84
N ARG A 40 38.67 33.01 30.11
CA ARG A 40 38.80 32.78 28.67
C ARG A 40 38.90 31.29 28.35
N ARG A 41 39.71 30.52 29.11
CA ARG A 41 39.80 29.06 28.95
C ARG A 41 38.48 28.35 29.23
N ARG A 42 37.74 28.77 30.28
CA ARG A 42 36.42 28.21 30.59
C ARG A 42 35.43 28.45 29.46
N GLU A 43 35.47 29.63 28.87
CA GLU A 43 34.61 30.00 27.75
C GLU A 43 34.96 29.22 26.46
N GLU A 44 36.25 29.04 26.15
CA GLU A 44 36.71 28.19 25.04
C GLU A 44 36.23 26.74 25.19
N LEU A 45 36.43 26.15 26.37
CA LEU A 45 35.96 24.79 26.67
C LEU A 45 34.43 24.67 26.64
N ARG A 46 33.71 25.73 27.02
CA ARG A 46 32.25 25.78 26.91
C ARG A 46 31.82 25.76 25.44
N LYS A 47 32.41 26.62 24.60
CA LYS A 47 32.14 26.68 23.16
C LYS A 47 32.49 25.37 22.46
N GLU A 48 33.59 24.73 22.83
CA GLU A 48 33.99 23.42 22.30
C GLU A 48 32.95 22.34 22.64
N ARG A 49 32.47 22.30 23.90
CA ARG A 49 31.39 21.39 24.31
C ARG A 49 30.07 21.67 23.59
N GLU A 50 29.72 22.94 23.40
CA GLU A 50 28.51 23.35 22.67
C GLU A 50 28.60 22.93 21.19
N ARG A 51 29.77 23.11 20.54
CA ARG A 51 30.02 22.61 19.18
C ARG A 51 29.92 21.08 19.11
N GLY A 52 30.52 20.37 20.06
CA GLY A 52 30.42 18.90 20.14
C GLY A 52 28.99 18.41 20.30
N ARG A 53 28.19 19.08 21.15
CA ARG A 53 26.75 18.80 21.29
C ARG A 53 25.99 19.05 20.00
N ARG A 54 26.26 20.17 19.32
CA ARG A 54 25.59 20.50 18.06
C ARG A 54 25.90 19.48 16.97
N MET A 55 27.17 19.09 16.81
CA MET A 55 27.55 18.04 15.85
C MET A 55 26.92 16.70 16.20
N SER A 56 26.85 16.34 17.48
CA SER A 56 26.17 15.12 17.92
C SER A 56 24.67 15.15 17.58
N GLN A 57 24.01 16.29 17.76
CA GLN A 57 22.60 16.47 17.44
C GLN A 57 22.36 16.43 15.93
N GLU A 58 23.19 17.10 15.14
CA GLU A 58 23.15 17.05 13.68
C GLU A 58 23.34 15.60 13.16
N SER A 59 24.25 14.84 13.75
CA SER A 59 24.47 13.43 13.43
C SER A 59 23.25 12.56 13.74
N LEU A 60 22.62 12.76 14.90
CA LEU A 60 21.38 12.06 15.27
C LEU A 60 20.22 12.39 14.33
N LEU A 61 20.07 13.65 13.94
CA LEU A 61 19.05 14.07 12.97
C LEU A 61 19.30 13.43 11.60
N MET A 62 20.56 13.37 11.16
CA MET A 62 20.92 12.71 9.90
C MET A 62 20.63 11.20 9.94
N ALA A 63 20.98 10.52 11.04
CA ALA A 63 20.65 9.12 11.24
C ALA A 63 19.13 8.88 11.19
N SER A 64 18.35 9.68 11.94
CA SER A 64 16.90 9.58 11.95
C SER A 64 16.28 9.82 10.57
N ARG A 65 16.80 10.77 9.79
CA ARG A 65 16.34 10.99 8.40
C ARG A 65 16.64 9.79 7.50
N ASN A 66 17.79 9.14 7.69
CA ASN A 66 18.13 7.92 6.95
C ASN A 66 17.19 6.77 7.33
N ASP A 67 16.90 6.59 8.63
CA ASP A 67 15.98 5.55 9.10
C ASP A 67 14.57 5.73 8.50
N VAL A 68 14.07 6.97 8.46
CA VAL A 68 12.78 7.29 7.81
C VAL A 68 12.82 7.01 6.31
N ALA A 69 13.90 7.39 5.62
CA ALA A 69 14.04 7.13 4.20
C ALA A 69 14.10 5.62 3.88
N GLU A 70 14.77 4.83 4.73
CA GLU A 70 14.84 3.38 4.62
C GLU A 70 13.46 2.73 4.84
N ALA A 71 12.75 3.15 5.89
CA ALA A 71 11.40 2.68 6.17
C ALA A 71 10.41 3.02 5.03
N ALA A 72 10.49 4.23 4.48
CA ALA A 72 9.67 4.63 3.33
C ALA A 72 10.00 3.79 2.09
N ALA A 73 11.28 3.51 1.84
CA ALA A 73 11.69 2.65 0.73
C ALA A 73 11.22 1.19 0.92
N GLU A 74 11.22 0.69 2.16
CA GLU A 74 10.68 -0.63 2.47
C GLU A 74 9.16 -0.69 2.24
N LEU A 75 8.42 0.31 2.70
CA LEU A 75 6.98 0.41 2.48
C LEU A 75 6.64 0.40 0.98
N ARG A 76 7.35 1.19 0.17
CA ARG A 76 7.20 1.19 -1.30
C ARG A 76 7.36 -0.21 -1.89
N ARG A 77 8.42 -0.94 -1.48
CA ARG A 77 8.64 -2.32 -1.94
C ARG A 77 7.50 -3.25 -1.53
N ARG A 78 6.99 -3.14 -0.30
CA ARG A 78 5.88 -3.97 0.18
C ARG A 78 4.57 -3.68 -0.57
N VAL A 79 4.28 -2.41 -0.86
CA VAL A 79 3.11 -2.02 -1.66
C VAL A 79 3.23 -2.53 -3.09
N ALA A 80 4.39 -2.37 -3.72
CA ALA A 80 4.63 -2.88 -5.07
C ALA A 80 4.45 -4.40 -5.13
N TRP A 81 5.02 -5.16 -4.17
CA TRP A 81 4.84 -6.61 -4.11
C TRP A 81 3.36 -6.99 -3.89
N ARG A 82 2.65 -6.33 -2.98
CA ARG A 82 1.21 -6.56 -2.80
C ARG A 82 0.47 -6.38 -4.13
N ASN A 83 0.70 -5.27 -4.81
CA ASN A 83 0.02 -4.94 -6.07
C ASN A 83 0.35 -5.96 -7.19
N GLU A 84 1.57 -6.47 -7.25
CA GLU A 84 1.97 -7.52 -8.17
C GLU A 84 1.18 -8.82 -7.95
N ALA A 85 0.85 -9.15 -6.69
CA ALA A 85 0.04 -10.32 -6.36
C ALA A 85 -1.48 -10.08 -6.55
N VAL A 86 -1.95 -8.86 -6.24
CA VAL A 86 -3.37 -8.50 -6.34
C VAL A 86 -3.85 -8.42 -7.78
N GLY A 87 -3.03 -7.91 -8.71
CA GLY A 87 -3.41 -7.79 -10.12
C GLY A 87 -3.90 -9.12 -10.73
N PRO A 88 -3.14 -10.22 -10.62
CA PRO A 88 -3.58 -11.54 -11.05
C PRO A 88 -4.80 -12.08 -10.29
N ALA A 89 -4.91 -11.82 -8.98
CA ALA A 89 -6.04 -12.30 -8.18
C ALA A 89 -7.35 -11.62 -8.59
N ASP A 90 -7.34 -10.29 -8.70
CA ASP A 90 -8.46 -9.49 -9.19
C ASP A 90 -8.81 -9.87 -10.64
N HIS A 91 -7.81 -10.12 -11.49
CA HIS A 91 -8.04 -10.62 -12.85
C HIS A 91 -8.75 -11.97 -12.86
N GLY A 92 -8.32 -12.91 -12.01
CA GLY A 92 -8.97 -14.21 -11.84
C GLY A 92 -10.42 -14.10 -11.36
N THR A 93 -10.71 -13.18 -10.44
CA THR A 93 -12.09 -12.91 -9.99
C THR A 93 -12.97 -12.39 -11.12
N VAL A 94 -12.48 -11.43 -11.91
CA VAL A 94 -13.19 -10.91 -13.09
C VAL A 94 -13.40 -12.00 -14.14
N GLU A 95 -12.36 -12.79 -14.41
CA GLU A 95 -12.42 -13.91 -15.36
C GLU A 95 -13.45 -14.97 -14.92
N LEU A 96 -13.48 -15.31 -13.64
CA LEU A 96 -14.48 -16.22 -13.08
C LEU A 96 -15.91 -15.69 -13.28
N CYS A 97 -16.15 -14.41 -12.99
CA CYS A 97 -17.46 -13.78 -13.18
C CYS A 97 -17.88 -13.78 -14.65
N TYR A 98 -16.94 -13.43 -15.54
CA TYR A 98 -17.13 -13.43 -16.98
C TYR A 98 -17.52 -14.82 -17.51
N TRP A 99 -16.77 -15.86 -17.14
CA TRP A 99 -17.09 -17.22 -17.55
C TRP A 99 -18.35 -17.76 -16.90
N SER A 100 -18.67 -17.37 -15.67
CA SER A 100 -19.92 -17.75 -15.00
C SER A 100 -21.13 -17.28 -15.81
N VAL A 101 -21.12 -16.01 -16.25
CA VAL A 101 -22.17 -15.45 -17.10
C VAL A 101 -22.27 -16.19 -18.44
N ARG A 102 -21.14 -16.47 -19.10
CA ARG A 102 -21.15 -17.23 -20.36
C ARG A 102 -21.68 -18.65 -20.19
N CYS A 103 -21.25 -19.36 -19.15
CA CYS A 103 -21.72 -20.70 -18.83
C CYS A 103 -23.23 -20.72 -18.54
N MET A 104 -23.76 -19.74 -17.81
CA MET A 104 -25.18 -19.68 -17.51
C MET A 104 -26.04 -19.45 -18.76
N ALA A 105 -25.63 -18.57 -19.66
CA ALA A 105 -26.34 -18.39 -20.92
C ALA A 105 -26.24 -19.62 -21.83
N ALA A 106 -25.09 -20.30 -21.84
CA ALA A 106 -24.96 -21.58 -22.53
C ALA A 106 -25.90 -22.63 -21.93
N LEU A 107 -25.98 -22.73 -20.61
CA LEU A 107 -26.90 -23.62 -19.89
C LEU A 107 -28.37 -23.33 -20.26
N MET A 108 -28.78 -22.07 -20.22
CA MET A 108 -30.12 -21.64 -20.64
C MET A 108 -30.47 -22.02 -22.09
N ARG A 109 -29.47 -22.20 -22.96
CA ARG A 109 -29.70 -22.51 -24.38
C ARG A 109 -29.58 -23.99 -24.70
N LEU A 110 -28.62 -24.68 -24.09
CA LEU A 110 -28.25 -26.05 -24.42
C LEU A 110 -28.99 -27.08 -23.56
N GLU A 111 -29.17 -26.79 -22.27
CA GLU A 111 -29.85 -27.68 -21.32
C GLU A 111 -30.86 -26.90 -20.47
N PRO A 112 -31.91 -26.34 -21.09
CA PRO A 112 -32.92 -25.55 -20.38
C PRO A 112 -33.64 -26.38 -19.32
N GLU A 113 -33.82 -27.69 -19.53
CA GLU A 113 -34.45 -28.60 -18.57
C GLU A 113 -33.68 -28.67 -17.25
N THR A 114 -32.34 -28.69 -17.31
CA THR A 114 -31.47 -28.69 -16.12
C THR A 114 -31.72 -27.44 -15.26
N LEU A 115 -31.79 -26.28 -15.91
CA LEU A 115 -32.05 -25.02 -15.21
C LEU A 115 -33.50 -24.90 -14.73
N MET A 116 -34.47 -25.41 -15.49
CA MET A 116 -35.90 -25.40 -15.11
C MET A 116 -36.17 -26.30 -13.90
N ALA A 117 -35.50 -27.46 -13.83
CA ALA A 117 -35.58 -28.36 -12.68
C ALA A 117 -34.96 -27.71 -11.44
N TYR A 118 -33.82 -27.02 -11.60
CA TYR A 118 -33.12 -26.32 -10.51
C TYR A 118 -32.74 -27.25 -9.34
N GLU A 119 -32.46 -28.50 -9.65
CA GLU A 119 -32.02 -29.53 -8.70
C GLU A 119 -30.50 -29.78 -8.79
N ASP A 120 -29.92 -29.50 -9.96
CA ASP A 120 -28.48 -29.64 -10.18
C ASP A 120 -27.72 -28.60 -9.36
N ARG A 121 -26.88 -29.08 -8.45
CA ARG A 121 -26.15 -28.22 -7.53
C ARG A 121 -25.23 -27.23 -8.25
N TRP A 122 -24.58 -27.64 -9.34
CA TRP A 122 -23.69 -26.75 -10.08
C TRP A 122 -24.49 -25.63 -10.76
N ALA A 123 -25.65 -25.93 -11.35
CA ALA A 123 -26.53 -24.93 -11.94
C ALA A 123 -27.08 -23.95 -10.88
N VAL A 124 -27.42 -24.46 -9.69
CA VAL A 124 -27.88 -23.64 -8.55
C VAL A 124 -26.76 -22.73 -8.05
N ASP A 125 -25.57 -23.26 -7.81
CA ASP A 125 -24.42 -22.50 -7.31
C ASP A 125 -23.97 -21.44 -8.34
N LEU A 126 -24.04 -21.76 -9.65
CA LEU A 126 -23.78 -20.82 -10.73
C LEU A 126 -24.83 -19.70 -10.82
N ALA A 127 -26.12 -20.02 -10.66
CA ALA A 127 -27.16 -19.00 -10.59
C ALA A 127 -26.97 -18.10 -9.36
N ARG A 128 -26.52 -18.69 -8.24
CA ARG A 128 -26.23 -17.97 -6.99
C ARG A 128 -25.07 -17.01 -7.11
N SER A 129 -23.99 -17.42 -7.77
CA SER A 129 -22.83 -16.54 -7.98
C SER A 129 -23.15 -15.34 -8.86
N ILE A 130 -24.12 -15.46 -9.78
CA ILE A 130 -24.55 -14.39 -10.70
C ILE A 130 -25.55 -13.41 -10.08
N GLY A 131 -26.41 -13.88 -9.19
CA GLY A 131 -27.41 -13.01 -8.57
C GLY A 131 -28.74 -12.95 -9.31
N ARG A 132 -29.80 -12.61 -8.57
CA ARG A 132 -31.16 -12.49 -9.10
C ARG A 132 -31.25 -11.48 -10.26
N LYS A 133 -30.58 -10.33 -10.14
CA LYS A 133 -30.59 -9.28 -11.16
C LYS A 133 -29.84 -9.72 -12.41
N GLY A 134 -28.63 -10.25 -12.26
CA GLY A 134 -27.85 -10.79 -13.36
C GLY A 134 -28.58 -11.92 -14.10
N MET A 135 -29.13 -12.89 -13.36
CA MET A 135 -29.96 -13.96 -13.94
C MET A 135 -31.17 -13.41 -14.70
N GLY A 136 -31.83 -12.39 -14.16
CA GLY A 136 -32.95 -11.70 -14.82
C GLY A 136 -32.54 -11.00 -16.12
N ARG A 137 -31.37 -10.35 -16.12
CA ARG A 137 -30.77 -9.68 -17.28
C ARG A 137 -30.41 -10.69 -18.36
N ILE A 138 -29.72 -11.77 -18.03
CA ILE A 138 -29.37 -12.86 -18.94
C ILE A 138 -30.64 -13.44 -19.57
N ALA A 139 -31.63 -13.82 -18.74
CA ALA A 139 -32.90 -14.37 -19.20
C ALA A 139 -33.66 -13.42 -20.14
N GLY A 140 -33.58 -12.10 -19.89
CA GLY A 140 -34.17 -11.08 -20.78
C GLY A 140 -33.46 -11.01 -22.13
N LEU A 141 -32.13 -11.03 -22.12
CA LEU A 141 -31.30 -10.96 -23.33
C LEU A 141 -31.37 -12.24 -24.18
N THR A 142 -31.43 -13.41 -23.54
CA THR A 142 -31.53 -14.71 -24.24
C THR A 142 -32.96 -15.05 -24.68
N GLY A 143 -33.95 -14.23 -24.33
CA GLY A 143 -35.35 -14.47 -24.65
C GLY A 143 -35.97 -15.65 -23.89
N TRP A 144 -35.44 -16.00 -22.72
CA TRP A 144 -35.88 -17.13 -21.90
C TRP A 144 -37.37 -17.07 -21.55
N ARG A 145 -38.11 -18.12 -21.94
CA ARG A 145 -39.56 -18.28 -21.70
C ARG A 145 -39.92 -19.31 -20.64
N GLY A 146 -38.94 -20.07 -20.16
CA GLY A 146 -39.17 -21.09 -19.14
C GLY A 146 -39.45 -20.51 -17.75
N PRO A 147 -39.83 -21.36 -16.78
CA PRO A 147 -39.86 -21.00 -15.36
C PRO A 147 -38.54 -20.35 -14.91
N ARG A 148 -38.61 -19.48 -13.90
CA ARG A 148 -37.45 -18.80 -13.30
C ARG A 148 -37.25 -19.25 -11.86
N PRO A 149 -36.86 -20.52 -11.62
CA PRO A 149 -36.85 -21.11 -10.28
C PRO A 149 -35.92 -20.37 -9.30
N TRP A 150 -34.82 -19.79 -9.79
CA TRP A 150 -33.91 -18.93 -8.99
C TRP A 150 -34.62 -17.72 -8.33
N THR A 151 -35.78 -17.28 -8.84
CA THR A 151 -36.56 -16.22 -8.18
C THR A 151 -37.18 -16.66 -6.86
N MET A 152 -37.34 -17.97 -6.66
CA MET A 152 -37.88 -18.56 -5.44
C MET A 152 -36.80 -19.13 -4.53
N ASP A 153 -35.53 -19.10 -4.95
CA ASP A 153 -34.42 -19.57 -4.13
C ASP A 153 -34.21 -18.62 -2.93
N PRO A 154 -34.34 -19.10 -1.69
CA PRO A 154 -34.16 -18.27 -0.49
C PRO A 154 -32.72 -17.85 -0.25
N ALA A 155 -31.73 -18.57 -0.79
CA ALA A 155 -30.31 -18.21 -0.68
C ALA A 155 -29.87 -17.24 -1.80
N MET A 156 -30.75 -16.91 -2.74
CA MET A 156 -30.45 -16.05 -3.87
C MET A 156 -30.45 -14.57 -3.47
N THR A 157 -29.28 -13.95 -3.51
CA THR A 157 -29.11 -12.50 -3.31
C THR A 157 -29.42 -11.74 -4.60
N ASP A 158 -29.59 -10.42 -4.50
CA ASP A 158 -29.84 -9.57 -5.67
C ASP A 158 -28.64 -9.49 -6.61
N THR A 159 -27.44 -9.40 -6.05
CA THR A 159 -26.17 -9.15 -6.76
C THR A 159 -25.30 -10.40 -6.93
N GLY A 160 -25.70 -11.53 -6.35
CA GLY A 160 -24.94 -12.77 -6.38
C GLY A 160 -23.97 -12.90 -5.21
N GLU A 161 -22.99 -13.78 -5.36
CA GLU A 161 -21.86 -13.85 -4.44
C GLU A 161 -21.07 -12.53 -4.48
N ASP A 162 -20.50 -12.15 -3.35
CA ASP A 162 -19.71 -10.93 -3.26
C ASP A 162 -18.33 -11.15 -3.91
N HIS A 163 -18.19 -10.70 -5.17
CA HIS A 163 -16.94 -10.70 -5.92
C HIS A 163 -16.17 -9.39 -5.68
N THR A 164 -15.77 -9.14 -4.43
CA THR A 164 -15.00 -7.95 -4.07
C THR A 164 -13.57 -8.04 -4.60
N LEU A 165 -13.13 -7.02 -5.35
CA LEU A 165 -11.76 -6.86 -5.78
C LEU A 165 -10.92 -6.21 -4.69
N GLU A 166 -9.69 -6.71 -4.51
CA GLU A 166 -8.76 -6.19 -3.52
C GLU A 166 -8.17 -4.84 -3.96
N GLY A 167 -8.09 -4.59 -5.27
CA GLY A 167 -7.67 -3.34 -5.88
C GLY A 167 -6.19 -2.98 -5.63
N MET A 168 -5.57 -2.26 -6.55
CA MET A 168 -4.20 -1.78 -6.34
C MET A 168 -4.17 -0.60 -5.35
N TRP A 169 -3.16 -0.60 -4.48
CA TRP A 169 -2.81 0.55 -3.66
C TRP A 169 -1.90 1.50 -4.43
N PRO A 170 -2.02 2.83 -4.25
CA PRO A 170 -1.09 3.75 -4.86
C PRO A 170 0.33 3.51 -4.31
N GLU A 171 1.33 3.45 -5.20
CA GLU A 171 2.73 3.37 -4.77
C GLU A 171 3.15 4.71 -4.12
N PRO A 172 3.74 4.69 -2.91
CA PRO A 172 4.16 5.93 -2.25
C PRO A 172 5.21 6.68 -3.10
N GLY A 173 4.90 7.91 -3.52
CA GLY A 173 5.78 8.76 -4.33
C GLY A 173 6.70 9.70 -3.53
N PRO A 174 7.48 10.57 -4.19
CA PRO A 174 8.12 11.72 -3.55
C PRO A 174 7.09 12.81 -3.26
N GLY A 175 6.98 13.30 -2.02
CA GLY A 175 6.06 14.38 -1.61
C GLY A 175 4.83 13.96 -0.80
N VAL A 176 4.60 12.64 -0.61
CA VAL A 176 3.53 12.10 0.27
C VAL A 176 3.95 12.01 1.74
N ASP A 177 5.20 12.32 2.08
CA ASP A 177 5.72 12.29 3.44
C ASP A 177 5.00 13.30 4.37
N ASP A 178 4.47 14.39 3.79
CA ASP A 178 3.74 15.45 4.50
C ASP A 178 2.21 15.16 4.61
N GLU A 179 1.69 14.25 3.77
CA GLU A 179 0.28 13.83 3.74
C GLU A 179 0.02 12.55 4.55
N TRP A 180 1.07 11.80 4.93
CA TRP A 180 0.95 10.64 5.82
C TRP A 180 0.73 11.07 7.28
N ARG A 181 -0.30 11.88 7.50
CA ARG A 181 -0.92 11.99 8.82
C ARG A 181 -1.57 10.65 9.10
N ALA A 182 -1.55 10.24 10.36
CA ALA A 182 -2.21 9.04 10.82
C ALA A 182 -3.75 9.23 10.85
N ASP A 183 -4.35 9.78 9.79
CA ASP A 183 -5.76 9.66 9.51
C ASP A 183 -5.99 8.36 8.73
N LEU A 184 -6.37 7.35 9.49
CA LEU A 184 -6.97 6.10 9.02
C LEU A 184 -8.30 6.30 8.25
N ASP A 185 -8.70 7.54 7.98
CA ASP A 185 -9.85 7.92 7.17
C ASP A 185 -9.36 8.41 5.82
N HIS A 186 -8.89 7.49 4.98
CA HIS A 186 -8.92 7.74 3.55
C HIS A 186 -10.38 7.65 3.08
N ASP A 187 -11.06 8.80 3.05
CA ASP A 187 -12.35 8.96 2.35
C ASP A 187 -12.21 8.68 0.83
N ASP A 188 -10.97 8.60 0.33
CA ASP A 188 -10.66 8.35 -1.07
C ASP A 188 -10.36 6.86 -1.34
N GLY A 189 -11.43 6.09 -1.60
CA GLY A 189 -11.40 5.07 -2.67
C GLY A 189 -11.24 3.59 -2.31
N ALA A 190 -11.40 3.22 -1.04
CA ALA A 190 -11.41 1.82 -0.55
C ALA A 190 -12.83 1.31 -0.21
N GLY A 191 -13.86 1.79 -0.90
CA GLY A 191 -15.13 1.05 -0.93
C GLY A 191 -14.91 -0.32 -1.58
N PRO A 192 -15.63 -1.38 -1.19
CA PRO A 192 -15.53 -2.69 -1.83
C PRO A 192 -15.70 -2.51 -3.34
N ARG A 193 -14.62 -2.76 -4.10
CA ARG A 193 -14.62 -2.70 -5.56
C ARG A 193 -15.26 -3.99 -6.07
N ALA A 194 -16.55 -4.17 -5.81
CA ALA A 194 -17.27 -5.36 -6.25
C ALA A 194 -17.35 -5.40 -7.79
N VAL A 195 -17.21 -6.60 -8.36
CA VAL A 195 -17.46 -6.82 -9.78
C VAL A 195 -18.92 -6.55 -10.10
N ASP A 196 -19.16 -5.65 -11.05
CA ASP A 196 -20.49 -5.34 -11.54
C ASP A 196 -20.93 -6.36 -12.59
N MET A 197 -21.83 -7.27 -12.20
CA MET A 197 -22.36 -8.31 -13.09
C MET A 197 -23.13 -7.73 -14.27
N ASP A 198 -23.82 -6.59 -14.13
CA ASP A 198 -24.54 -5.97 -15.25
C ASP A 198 -23.54 -5.50 -16.31
N ARG A 199 -22.42 -4.90 -15.89
CA ARG A 199 -21.34 -4.48 -16.80
C ARG A 199 -20.68 -5.66 -17.51
N ILE A 200 -20.49 -6.79 -16.83
CA ILE A 200 -19.97 -8.03 -17.45
C ILE A 200 -20.95 -8.56 -18.50
N ILE A 201 -22.23 -8.65 -18.17
CA ILE A 201 -23.27 -9.12 -19.08
C ILE A 201 -23.35 -8.23 -20.32
N GLU A 202 -23.29 -6.91 -20.16
CA GLU A 202 -23.29 -5.97 -21.28
C GLU A 202 -22.05 -6.09 -22.15
N GLY A 203 -20.88 -6.28 -21.54
CA GLY A 203 -19.62 -6.54 -22.24
C GLY A 203 -19.70 -7.80 -23.11
N ILE A 204 -20.12 -8.92 -22.52
CA ILE A 204 -20.31 -10.20 -23.22
C ILE A 204 -21.35 -10.07 -24.33
N TRP A 205 -22.48 -9.44 -24.05
CA TRP A 205 -23.51 -9.20 -25.05
C TRP A 205 -22.96 -8.43 -26.24
N ALA A 206 -22.26 -7.33 -25.98
CA ALA A 206 -21.64 -6.52 -27.04
C ALA A 206 -20.58 -7.30 -27.80
N GLU A 207 -19.74 -8.09 -27.13
CA GLU A 207 -18.74 -8.96 -27.77
C GLU A 207 -19.35 -9.96 -28.72
N ASP A 208 -20.36 -10.71 -28.25
CA ASP A 208 -21.00 -11.74 -29.04
C ASP A 208 -21.79 -11.12 -30.21
N HIS A 209 -22.28 -9.89 -30.08
CA HIS A 209 -23.00 -9.18 -31.13
C HIS A 209 -22.12 -8.21 -31.96
N ARG A 210 -20.79 -8.30 -31.85
CA ARG A 210 -19.85 -7.58 -32.75
C ARG A 210 -19.72 -8.34 -34.07
N GLY A 211 -20.38 -7.85 -35.12
CA GLY A 211 -20.30 -8.45 -36.44
C GLY A 211 -21.40 -7.97 -37.37
N ARG A 212 -21.29 -8.24 -38.67
CA ARG A 212 -22.39 -7.99 -39.63
C ARG A 212 -23.16 -9.27 -40.00
N ASN A 213 -22.58 -10.45 -39.76
CA ASN A 213 -23.12 -11.73 -40.19
C ASN A 213 -23.01 -12.80 -39.08
N GLY A 214 -23.84 -13.86 -39.17
CA GLY A 214 -23.92 -15.00 -38.23
C GLY A 214 -22.61 -15.72 -37.87
N ALA A 215 -21.55 -15.56 -38.67
CA ALA A 215 -20.24 -16.19 -38.43
C ALA A 215 -19.32 -15.36 -37.51
N ASP A 216 -19.57 -14.05 -37.39
CA ASP A 216 -18.85 -13.14 -36.49
C ASP A 216 -19.48 -13.12 -35.08
N HIS A 217 -20.63 -13.78 -34.97
CA HIS A 217 -21.51 -13.79 -33.82
C HIS A 217 -21.09 -14.87 -32.81
N GLY A 218 -20.89 -14.47 -31.55
CA GLY A 218 -20.60 -15.36 -30.42
C GLY A 218 -21.79 -16.26 -30.04
N TRP A 219 -21.61 -17.07 -28.99
CA TRP A 219 -22.59 -18.10 -28.61
C TRP A 219 -23.95 -17.51 -28.19
N TRP A 220 -23.98 -16.24 -27.76
CA TRP A 220 -25.22 -15.54 -27.38
C TRP A 220 -26.01 -14.96 -28.55
N SER A 221 -25.41 -14.87 -29.74
CA SER A 221 -25.99 -14.23 -30.94
C SER A 221 -26.51 -15.22 -31.99
N LEU A 222 -26.57 -16.50 -31.65
CA LEU A 222 -27.12 -17.50 -32.57
C LEU A 222 -28.63 -17.30 -32.71
N ASP A 223 -29.04 -16.72 -33.84
CA ASP A 223 -30.40 -16.81 -34.36
C ASP A 223 -30.88 -18.27 -34.32
N GLU A 224 -32.14 -18.49 -33.96
CA GLU A 224 -32.78 -19.82 -33.96
C GLU A 224 -32.70 -20.53 -35.35
N GLY A 225 -32.39 -19.78 -36.41
CA GLY A 225 -32.25 -20.27 -37.79
C GLY A 225 -30.84 -20.71 -38.22
N ALA A 226 -29.82 -20.59 -37.38
CA ALA A 226 -28.46 -21.03 -37.69
C ALA A 226 -28.06 -22.26 -36.85
N ARG A 227 -28.69 -23.40 -37.15
CA ARG A 227 -28.12 -24.72 -36.87
C ARG A 227 -27.82 -25.40 -38.22
N PRO A 228 -26.69 -26.11 -38.37
CA PRO A 228 -26.49 -27.01 -39.51
C PRO A 228 -27.54 -28.12 -39.55
#